data_AF-A0A1H8Y378-F1
#
_entry.id   AF-A0A1H8Y378-F1
#
_cell.length_a   1.000
_cell.length_b   1.000
_cell.length_c   1.000
_cell.angle_alpha   90.00
_cell.angle_beta   90.00
_cell.angle_gamma   90.00
#
_symmetry.space_group_name_H-M   'P 1'
#
loop_
_entity.id
_entity.type
_entity.pdbx_description
1 polymer ?
#
loop_
_entity_poly.entity_id
_entity_poly.type
_entity_poly.pdbx_seq_one_letter_code
_entity_poly.pdbx_strand_id
1 'polypeptide(L)'
;MTYQPERELNLTYDPQRGWFDFVLYSETPKLWGAALNATQQLRDSSRYTQEWIGRLQDTEPTPLHMALVSNDDAPRLWSSCVFDDPESQSAVAGDGCLCLTTFYDPLTWMPVVKQHYRTVTGNIETWTYWTFSPLSLPEGQVLERLIIDQDAGVMWLRNDRGELYFLPEKTGAGYSVGYGGGGPGKFAAMIEKIVASDGHDVTPDTSQVTANRHLTDWTSSPVSDRTRELSLAQLRTLRATGTAPA
;
A
#
# COMPACT_ATOMS: atom_id res chain seq x y z
N MET A 1 1.09 -33.03 -9.40
CA MET A 1 1.96 -32.56 -8.30
C MET A 1 1.14 -31.51 -7.57
N THR A 2 0.79 -31.76 -6.31
CA THR A 2 -0.13 -30.89 -5.54
C THR A 2 0.71 -29.82 -4.86
N TYR A 3 0.46 -28.55 -5.19
CA TYR A 3 1.14 -27.39 -4.62
C TYR A 3 1.03 -27.41 -3.08
N GLN A 4 2.16 -27.27 -2.38
CA GLN A 4 2.24 -27.26 -0.90
C GLN A 4 2.83 -25.92 -0.42
N PRO A 5 1.99 -24.90 -0.14
CA PRO A 5 2.43 -23.53 0.13
C PRO A 5 3.37 -23.39 1.36
N GLU A 6 3.29 -24.31 2.33
CA GLU A 6 4.12 -24.26 3.54
C GLU A 6 5.56 -24.75 3.35
N ARG A 7 5.87 -25.41 2.21
CA ARG A 7 7.20 -25.98 1.93
C ARG A 7 7.94 -25.31 0.78
N GLU A 8 7.21 -24.66 -0.12
CA GLU A 8 7.77 -24.14 -1.38
C GLU A 8 8.03 -22.63 -1.35
N LEU A 9 7.47 -21.89 -0.39
CA LEU A 9 7.81 -20.49 -0.11
C LEU A 9 8.93 -20.40 0.94
N ASN A 10 10.15 -20.79 0.57
CA ASN A 10 11.34 -20.41 1.33
C ASN A 10 11.62 -18.92 1.09
N LEU A 11 10.90 -18.05 1.79
CA LEU A 11 11.26 -16.65 1.99
C LEU A 11 12.47 -16.61 2.95
N THR A 12 13.64 -17.05 2.48
CA THR A 12 14.87 -16.94 3.27
C THR A 12 15.30 -15.48 3.32
N TYR A 13 15.28 -14.90 4.53
CA TYR A 13 15.82 -13.58 4.85
C TYR A 13 17.25 -13.40 4.29
N ASP A 14 17.40 -12.46 3.35
CA ASP A 14 18.68 -11.96 2.85
C ASP A 14 18.60 -10.42 2.75
N PRO A 15 19.12 -9.66 3.73
CA PRO A 15 19.03 -8.20 3.73
C PRO A 15 19.64 -7.52 2.49
N GLN A 16 20.33 -8.27 1.61
CA GLN A 16 20.82 -7.80 0.31
C GLN A 16 19.85 -8.01 -0.87
N ARG A 17 18.72 -8.71 -0.69
CA ARG A 17 17.74 -9.07 -1.75
C ARG A 17 16.30 -8.87 -1.27
N GLY A 18 15.86 -7.61 -1.27
CA GLY A 18 14.64 -7.08 -0.63
C GLY A 18 13.25 -7.63 -0.97
N TRP A 19 13.08 -8.79 -1.59
CA TRP A 19 11.74 -9.27 -2.01
C TRP A 19 10.91 -9.93 -0.90
N PHE A 20 11.17 -9.57 0.37
CA PHE A 20 10.70 -10.31 1.57
C PHE A 20 9.20 -10.34 1.77
N ASP A 21 8.51 -9.30 1.33
CA ASP A 21 7.07 -9.15 1.55
C ASP A 21 6.25 -9.32 0.28
N PHE A 22 6.89 -9.63 -0.86
CA PHE A 22 6.22 -9.68 -2.16
C PHE A 22 5.97 -11.13 -2.58
N VAL A 23 4.69 -11.52 -2.66
CA VAL A 23 4.29 -12.84 -3.17
C VAL A 23 3.57 -12.66 -4.51
N LEU A 24 4.31 -12.95 -5.59
CA LEU A 24 3.73 -13.08 -6.92
C LEU A 24 2.93 -14.38 -7.00
N TYR A 25 1.61 -14.26 -7.20
CA TYR A 25 0.72 -15.42 -7.37
C TYR A 25 0.31 -15.55 -8.84
N SER A 26 1.11 -16.30 -9.61
CA SER A 26 0.75 -16.64 -10.99
C SER A 26 0.06 -18.00 -11.05
N GLU A 27 -1.20 -18.09 -10.63
CA GLU A 27 -2.06 -19.14 -11.21
C GLU A 27 -2.49 -18.71 -12.61
N THR A 28 -2.54 -19.64 -13.57
CA THR A 28 -3.02 -19.38 -14.94
C THR A 28 -4.38 -18.70 -14.87
N PRO A 29 -4.49 -17.39 -15.19
CA PRO A 29 -5.72 -16.69 -14.88
C PRO A 29 -6.72 -16.91 -16.00
N LYS A 30 -7.99 -17.15 -15.64
CA LYS A 30 -9.08 -16.63 -16.48
C LYS A 30 -9.21 -15.10 -16.36
N LEU A 31 -8.49 -14.46 -15.43
CA LEU A 31 -8.41 -13.00 -15.25
C LEU A 31 -7.12 -12.63 -14.48
N TRP A 32 -6.14 -12.02 -15.18
CA TRP A 32 -5.01 -11.22 -14.67
C TRP A 32 -4.05 -11.90 -13.65
N GLY A 33 -2.74 -11.63 -13.75
CA GLY A 33 -1.79 -12.08 -12.73
C GLY A 33 -2.14 -11.42 -11.38
N ALA A 34 -2.28 -12.20 -10.32
CA ALA A 34 -2.66 -11.68 -9.00
C ALA A 34 -1.41 -11.62 -8.11
N ALA A 35 -1.24 -10.54 -7.35
CA ALA A 35 -0.37 -10.55 -6.18
C ALA A 35 -1.21 -10.86 -4.94
N LEU A 36 -0.62 -11.53 -3.95
CA LEU A 36 -1.27 -11.65 -2.65
C LEU A 36 -1.39 -10.27 -1.97
N ASN A 37 -0.38 -9.43 -2.18
CA ASN A 37 -0.32 -8.04 -1.75
C ASN A 37 -1.38 -7.18 -2.44
N ALA A 38 -2.09 -6.36 -1.67
CA ALA A 38 -2.99 -5.37 -2.26
C ALA A 38 -2.20 -4.32 -3.07
N THR A 39 -2.68 -4.02 -4.27
CA THR A 39 -2.20 -2.86 -5.03
C THR A 39 -2.68 -1.57 -4.39
N GLN A 40 -1.76 -0.65 -4.16
CA GLN A 40 -2.04 0.70 -3.66
C GLN A 40 -1.94 1.70 -4.81
N GLN A 41 -2.89 2.62 -4.86
CA GLN A 41 -2.92 3.73 -5.80
C GLN A 41 -2.93 5.04 -5.01
N LEU A 42 -1.92 5.87 -5.22
CA LEU A 42 -1.74 7.13 -4.50
C LEU A 42 -1.62 8.32 -5.44
N ARG A 43 -2.03 9.47 -4.93
CA ARG A 43 -1.74 10.79 -5.50
C ARG A 43 -1.09 11.63 -4.43
N ASP A 44 -0.43 12.71 -4.83
CA ASP A 44 0.10 13.69 -3.88
C ASP A 44 -1.05 14.46 -3.20
N SER A 45 -1.68 13.82 -2.21
CA SER A 45 -2.88 14.32 -1.54
C SER A 45 -2.75 14.44 -0.02
N SER A 46 -1.71 13.86 0.58
CA SER A 46 -1.50 13.87 2.04
C SER A 46 -0.03 14.01 2.40
N ARG A 47 0.25 14.49 3.62
CA ARG A 47 1.62 14.58 4.14
C ARG A 47 2.34 13.24 4.23
N TYR A 48 1.61 12.15 4.48
CA TYR A 48 2.19 10.81 4.57
C TYR A 48 2.53 10.27 3.18
N THR A 49 1.69 10.58 2.19
CA THR A 49 1.98 10.28 0.80
C THR A 49 3.23 11.05 0.33
N GLN A 50 3.38 12.32 0.72
CA GLN A 50 4.57 13.11 0.42
C GLN A 50 5.83 12.56 1.11
N GLU A 51 5.73 12.15 2.38
CA GLU A 51 6.82 11.48 3.11
C GLU A 51 7.25 10.19 2.39
N TRP A 52 6.28 9.37 1.97
CA TRP A 52 6.54 8.14 1.23
C TRP A 52 7.14 8.42 -0.16
N ILE A 53 6.58 9.35 -0.94
CA ILE A 53 7.11 9.74 -2.25
C ILE A 53 8.55 10.27 -2.11
N GLY A 54 8.81 11.10 -1.11
CA GLY A 54 10.10 11.75 -0.88
C GLY A 54 11.25 10.78 -0.57
N ARG A 55 10.95 9.52 -0.21
CA ARG A 55 11.98 8.49 0.03
C ARG A 55 12.21 7.54 -1.15
N LEU A 56 11.37 7.59 -2.18
CA LEU A 56 11.48 6.69 -3.32
C LEU A 56 12.80 6.91 -4.07
N GLN A 57 13.36 5.83 -4.61
CA GLN A 57 14.60 5.89 -5.39
C GLN A 57 14.33 5.46 -6.82
N ASP A 58 14.79 6.27 -7.78
CA ASP A 58 14.72 5.93 -9.20
C ASP A 58 15.40 4.59 -9.49
N THR A 59 14.81 3.81 -10.38
CA THR A 59 15.41 2.56 -10.87
C THR A 59 15.01 2.30 -12.31
N GLU A 60 15.82 1.53 -13.02
CA GLU A 60 15.42 0.96 -14.30
C GLU A 60 14.21 0.01 -14.13
N PRO A 61 13.32 -0.10 -15.13
CA PRO A 61 12.20 -1.02 -15.09
C PRO A 61 12.63 -2.48 -14.91
N THR A 62 11.89 -3.21 -14.08
CA THR A 62 12.12 -4.64 -13.80
C THR A 62 10.83 -5.44 -14.02
N PRO A 63 10.88 -6.78 -14.11
CA PRO A 63 9.67 -7.60 -14.22
C PRO A 63 8.62 -7.36 -13.13
N LEU A 64 9.04 -6.84 -11.98
CA LEU A 64 8.13 -6.55 -10.87
C LEU A 64 7.37 -5.23 -11.05
N HIS A 65 7.92 -4.27 -11.81
CA HIS A 65 7.17 -3.11 -12.27
C HIS A 65 6.11 -3.50 -13.30
N MET A 66 6.37 -4.53 -14.12
CA MET A 66 5.38 -5.05 -15.07
C MET A 66 4.14 -5.62 -14.36
N ALA A 67 4.27 -6.08 -13.10
CA ALA A 67 3.13 -6.55 -12.31
C ALA A 67 2.19 -5.42 -11.84
N LEU A 68 2.61 -4.15 -11.96
CA LEU A 68 1.83 -2.97 -11.56
C LEU A 68 1.12 -2.29 -12.73
N VAL A 69 1.31 -2.77 -13.96
CA VAL A 69 0.78 -2.13 -15.18
C VAL A 69 0.07 -3.15 -16.07
N SER A 70 -0.80 -2.65 -16.94
CA SER A 70 -1.44 -3.51 -17.94
C SER A 70 -0.41 -3.96 -19.01
N ASN A 71 -0.71 -5.06 -19.72
CA ASN A 71 0.14 -5.49 -20.84
C ASN A 71 0.27 -4.41 -21.93
N ASP A 72 -0.78 -3.62 -22.13
CA ASP A 72 -0.80 -2.54 -23.12
C ASP A 72 0.04 -1.34 -22.69
N ASP A 73 0.16 -1.11 -21.37
CA ASP A 73 0.97 -0.04 -20.80
C ASP A 73 2.42 -0.45 -20.56
N ALA A 74 2.71 -1.76 -20.45
CA ALA A 74 4.05 -2.27 -20.14
C ALA A 74 5.16 -1.70 -21.03
N PRO A 75 5.02 -1.60 -22.38
CA PRO A 75 6.05 -1.00 -23.23
C PRO A 75 6.43 0.43 -22.83
N ARG A 76 5.52 1.19 -22.21
CA ARG A 76 5.76 2.58 -21.81
C ARG A 76 6.70 2.73 -20.61
N LEU A 77 6.98 1.65 -19.88
CA LEU A 77 7.99 1.67 -18.80
C LEU A 77 9.39 2.04 -19.32
N TRP A 78 9.66 1.80 -20.61
CA TRP A 78 10.94 2.08 -21.25
C TRP A 78 10.94 3.35 -22.11
N SER A 79 9.86 4.14 -22.05
CA SER A 79 9.72 5.39 -22.80
C SER A 79 9.90 6.59 -21.86
N SER A 80 10.74 7.54 -22.25
CA SER A 80 10.98 8.77 -21.49
C SER A 80 9.71 9.64 -21.36
N CYS A 81 9.67 10.53 -20.38
CA CYS A 81 8.61 11.54 -20.31
C CYS A 81 8.79 12.57 -21.43
N VAL A 82 7.70 13.19 -21.90
CA VAL A 82 7.77 14.32 -22.86
C VAL A 82 8.56 15.51 -22.32
N PHE A 83 8.65 15.66 -20.99
CA PHE A 83 9.45 16.71 -20.36
C PHE A 83 10.96 16.47 -20.50
N ASP A 84 11.37 15.21 -20.60
CA ASP A 84 12.77 14.82 -20.75
C ASP A 84 13.14 14.66 -22.23
N ASP A 85 12.19 14.13 -23.03
CA ASP A 85 12.32 13.91 -24.47
C ASP A 85 11.01 14.26 -25.19
N PRO A 86 10.92 15.43 -25.85
CA PRO A 86 9.74 15.85 -26.59
C PRO A 86 9.31 14.89 -27.72
N GLU A 87 10.22 14.08 -28.26
CA GLU A 87 9.94 13.11 -29.32
C GLU A 87 9.63 11.71 -28.77
N SER A 88 9.47 11.59 -27.45
CA SER A 88 9.16 10.32 -26.79
C SER A 88 7.87 9.68 -27.33
N GLN A 89 7.84 8.36 -27.37
CA GLN A 89 6.65 7.56 -27.67
C GLN A 89 5.51 7.76 -26.65
N SER A 90 5.80 8.37 -25.50
CA SER A 90 4.79 8.76 -24.50
C SER A 90 4.10 10.09 -24.80
N ALA A 91 4.58 10.86 -25.78
CA ALA A 91 3.94 12.09 -26.20
C ALA A 91 2.57 11.81 -26.84
N VAL A 92 1.56 12.53 -26.38
CA VAL A 92 0.19 12.45 -26.91
C VAL A 92 -0.13 13.80 -27.56
N ALA A 93 0.05 13.86 -28.89
CA ALA A 93 -0.33 14.97 -29.75
C ALA A 93 0.06 16.37 -29.20
N GLY A 94 1.25 16.87 -29.54
CA GLY A 94 1.76 18.14 -29.01
C GLY A 94 2.45 17.94 -27.67
N ASP A 95 2.04 18.67 -26.63
CA ASP A 95 2.62 18.63 -25.28
C ASP A 95 1.88 17.70 -24.29
N GLY A 96 0.89 16.94 -24.77
CA GLY A 96 0.24 15.91 -23.95
C GLY A 96 1.18 14.74 -23.66
N CYS A 97 0.94 14.03 -22.56
CA CYS A 97 1.82 12.96 -22.10
C CYS A 97 1.04 11.85 -21.40
N LEU A 98 1.41 10.61 -21.70
CA LEU A 98 1.12 9.46 -20.85
C LEU A 98 2.38 8.62 -20.71
N CYS A 99 3.20 8.93 -19.71
CA CYS A 99 4.46 8.24 -19.45
C CYS A 99 4.45 7.54 -18.09
N LEU A 100 5.38 6.60 -17.95
CA LEU A 100 5.62 5.84 -16.74
C LEU A 100 7.06 6.02 -16.31
N THR A 101 7.30 6.13 -15.01
CA THR A 101 8.63 6.15 -14.40
C THR A 101 8.67 5.14 -13.27
N THR A 102 9.81 4.49 -13.09
CA THR A 102 9.97 3.38 -12.14
C THR A 102 10.83 3.78 -10.95
N PHE A 103 10.39 3.39 -9.77
CA PHE A 103 11.08 3.60 -8.50
C PHE A 103 11.02 2.33 -7.67
N TYR A 104 11.83 2.25 -6.62
CA TYR A 104 11.58 1.34 -5.51
C TYR A 104 11.48 2.12 -4.19
N ASP A 105 10.73 1.56 -3.25
CA ASP A 105 10.74 2.00 -1.87
C ASP A 105 11.93 1.36 -1.14
N PRO A 106 12.94 2.11 -0.66
CA PRO A 106 14.13 1.52 -0.05
C PRO A 106 13.87 0.80 1.28
N LEU A 107 12.72 1.03 1.94
CA LEU A 107 12.37 0.33 3.18
C LEU A 107 11.78 -1.05 2.93
N THR A 108 10.97 -1.18 1.88
CA THR A 108 10.22 -2.42 1.58
C THR A 108 10.73 -3.13 0.34
N TRP A 109 11.58 -2.46 -0.44
CA TRP A 109 12.03 -2.83 -1.78
C TRP A 109 10.89 -3.11 -2.77
N MET A 110 9.67 -2.63 -2.46
CA MET A 110 8.54 -2.79 -3.34
C MET A 110 8.72 -1.95 -4.62
N PRO A 111 8.36 -2.50 -5.79
CA PRO A 111 8.35 -1.73 -7.02
C PRO A 111 7.31 -0.61 -6.90
N VAL A 112 7.60 0.52 -7.52
CA VAL A 112 6.68 1.64 -7.63
C VAL A 112 6.67 2.12 -9.07
N VAL A 113 5.47 2.24 -9.64
CA VAL A 113 5.27 2.86 -10.95
C VAL A 113 4.58 4.19 -10.76
N LYS A 114 5.22 5.26 -11.22
CA LYS A 114 4.65 6.61 -11.31
C LYS A 114 4.12 6.81 -12.71
N GLN A 115 2.83 7.09 -12.83
CA GLN A 115 2.19 7.49 -14.08
C GLN A 115 2.01 9.00 -14.10
N HIS A 116 2.49 9.62 -15.19
CA HIS A 116 2.16 10.99 -15.56
C HIS A 116 1.06 10.96 -16.59
N TYR A 117 -0.01 11.71 -16.35
CA TYR A 117 -1.00 12.00 -17.36
C TYR A 117 -1.14 13.50 -17.52
N ARG A 118 -1.00 13.97 -18.76
CA ARG A 118 -1.15 15.37 -19.12
C ARG A 118 -1.93 15.48 -20.43
N THR A 119 -2.97 16.30 -20.43
CA THR A 119 -3.70 16.62 -21.67
C THR A 119 -2.91 17.59 -22.54
N VAL A 120 -3.21 17.61 -23.84
CA VAL A 120 -2.73 18.65 -24.76
C VAL A 120 -3.11 20.02 -24.17
N THR A 121 -2.18 20.96 -24.18
CA THR A 121 -2.23 22.29 -23.52
C THR A 121 -2.09 22.30 -22.00
N GLY A 122 -2.03 21.13 -21.34
CA GLY A 122 -1.76 21.00 -19.91
C GLY A 122 -2.90 21.43 -18.98
N ASN A 123 -4.13 21.55 -19.48
CA ASN A 123 -5.28 21.91 -18.64
C ASN A 123 -5.63 20.84 -17.59
N ILE A 124 -5.15 19.60 -17.78
CA ILE A 124 -5.19 18.53 -16.78
C ILE A 124 -3.77 17.97 -16.71
N GLU A 125 -3.22 17.91 -15.49
CA GLU A 125 -1.96 17.25 -15.20
C GLU A 125 -2.08 16.51 -13.89
N THR A 126 -1.82 15.20 -13.92
CA THR A 126 -1.91 14.33 -12.75
C THR A 126 -0.73 13.39 -12.67
N TRP A 127 -0.32 13.13 -11.44
CA TRP A 127 0.71 12.16 -11.08
C TRP A 127 0.08 11.12 -10.17
N THR A 128 0.17 9.85 -10.56
CA THR A 128 -0.38 8.72 -9.82
C THR A 128 0.72 7.71 -9.56
N TYR A 129 0.82 7.20 -8.33
CA TYR A 129 1.79 6.20 -7.94
C TYR A 129 1.09 4.88 -7.67
N TRP A 130 1.67 3.79 -8.17
CA TRP A 130 1.18 2.43 -8.02
C TRP A 130 2.25 1.60 -7.34
N THR A 131 1.87 0.82 -6.33
CA THR A 131 2.78 -0.10 -5.63
C THR A 131 1.98 -1.23 -4.98
N PHE A 132 2.66 -2.06 -4.20
CA PHE A 132 2.06 -3.11 -3.38
C PHE A 132 2.18 -2.75 -1.89
N SER A 133 1.13 -3.02 -1.11
CA SER A 133 1.23 -3.00 0.35
C SER A 133 2.07 -4.21 0.82
N PRO A 134 2.99 -4.08 1.79
CA PRO A 134 3.69 -5.23 2.35
C PRO A 134 2.70 -6.17 3.06
N LEU A 135 3.13 -7.40 3.37
CA LEU A 135 2.30 -8.37 4.11
C LEU A 135 2.64 -8.42 5.60
N SER A 136 3.75 -7.82 6.01
CA SER A 136 4.19 -7.76 7.39
C SER A 136 5.12 -6.56 7.62
N LEU A 137 5.48 -6.34 8.89
CA LEU A 137 6.63 -5.51 9.22
C LEU A 137 7.91 -6.36 9.21
N PRO A 138 9.08 -5.73 9.02
CA PRO A 138 10.36 -6.39 9.25
C PRO A 138 10.43 -7.04 10.63
N GLU A 139 11.10 -8.19 10.71
CA GLU A 139 11.19 -8.97 11.94
C GLU A 139 11.71 -8.13 13.12
N GLY A 140 11.01 -8.25 14.26
CA GLY A 140 11.37 -7.56 15.51
C GLY A 140 10.94 -6.10 15.59
N GLN A 141 10.38 -5.52 14.53
CA GLN A 141 9.77 -4.19 14.58
C GLN A 141 8.30 -4.28 15.05
N VAL A 142 7.81 -3.19 15.63
CA VAL A 142 6.44 -3.09 16.12
C VAL A 142 5.76 -1.81 15.65
N LEU A 143 4.44 -1.85 15.55
CA LEU A 143 3.64 -0.65 15.32
C LEU A 143 3.68 0.25 16.55
N GLU A 144 4.14 1.49 16.37
CA GLU A 144 4.05 2.56 17.37
C GLU A 144 2.75 3.36 17.16
N ARG A 145 2.45 3.69 15.90
CA ARG A 145 1.27 4.48 15.51
C ARG A 145 0.54 3.87 14.33
N LEU A 146 -0.78 3.78 14.45
CA LEU A 146 -1.69 3.55 13.34
C LEU A 146 -2.12 4.89 12.77
N ILE A 147 -2.04 5.07 11.46
CA ILE A 147 -2.34 6.31 10.78
C ILE A 147 -3.51 6.05 9.84
N ILE A 148 -4.60 6.76 10.08
CA ILE A 148 -5.76 6.79 9.20
C ILE A 148 -5.57 8.01 8.31
N ASP A 149 -5.43 7.80 7.00
CA ASP A 149 -5.19 8.87 6.03
C ASP A 149 -6.34 8.92 5.02
N GLN A 150 -7.37 9.66 5.40
CA GLN A 150 -8.58 9.80 4.58
C GLN A 150 -8.33 10.64 3.34
N ASP A 151 -7.36 11.57 3.40
CA ASP A 151 -7.00 12.42 2.29
C ASP A 151 -6.35 11.60 1.15
N ALA A 152 -5.67 10.50 1.48
CA ALA A 152 -5.14 9.54 0.51
C ALA A 152 -6.02 8.27 0.36
N GLY A 153 -7.01 8.06 1.23
CA GLY A 153 -7.87 6.87 1.20
C GLY A 153 -7.18 5.57 1.62
N VAL A 154 -6.05 5.65 2.31
CA VAL A 154 -5.23 4.50 2.73
C VAL A 154 -4.94 4.54 4.24
N MET A 155 -4.49 3.40 4.76
CA MET A 155 -4.01 3.29 6.14
C MET A 155 -2.50 3.12 6.13
N TRP A 156 -1.82 3.87 6.99
CA TRP A 156 -0.39 3.72 7.22
C TRP A 156 -0.13 3.23 8.64
N LEU A 157 1.10 2.80 8.88
CA LEU A 157 1.63 2.65 10.23
C LEU A 157 2.98 3.34 10.31
N ARG A 158 3.32 3.79 11.52
CA ARG A 158 4.69 4.17 11.88
C ARG A 158 5.22 3.15 12.88
N ASN A 159 6.39 2.57 12.61
CA ASN A 159 7.01 1.61 13.51
C ASN A 159 7.75 2.31 14.67
N ASP A 160 8.33 1.52 15.58
CA ASP A 160 9.17 1.95 16.70
C ASP A 160 10.49 2.63 16.31
N ARG A 161 10.84 2.63 15.02
CA ARG A 161 11.98 3.36 14.45
C ARG A 161 11.57 4.68 13.79
N GLY A 162 10.28 5.02 13.82
CA GLY A 162 9.75 6.21 13.16
C GLY A 162 9.56 6.07 11.65
N GLU A 163 9.76 4.88 11.08
CA GLU A 163 9.61 4.61 9.65
C GLU A 163 8.14 4.41 9.27
N LEU A 164 7.73 4.97 8.13
CA LEU A 164 6.37 4.91 7.60
C LEU A 164 6.19 3.70 6.67
N TYR A 165 5.18 2.87 6.90
CA TYR A 165 4.79 1.78 6.00
C TYR A 165 3.31 1.86 5.69
N PHE A 166 2.87 1.31 4.56
CA PHE A 166 1.46 0.97 4.41
C PHE A 166 1.06 -0.03 5.49
N LEU A 167 -0.16 0.09 6.00
CA LEU A 167 -0.72 -0.98 6.83
C LEU A 167 -0.83 -2.25 5.96
N PRO A 168 -0.24 -3.38 6.38
CA PRO A 168 -0.20 -4.57 5.54
C PRO A 168 -1.58 -5.03 5.08
N GLU A 169 -1.74 -5.25 3.78
CA GLU A 169 -3.04 -5.52 3.16
C GLU A 169 -2.94 -6.61 2.09
N LYS A 170 -3.93 -7.52 2.06
CA LYS A 170 -4.11 -8.51 0.98
C LYS A 170 -5.08 -8.00 -0.09
N THR A 171 -4.86 -8.41 -1.34
CA THR A 171 -5.77 -8.12 -2.46
C THR A 171 -7.21 -8.45 -2.10
N GLY A 172 -8.12 -7.48 -2.29
CA GLY A 172 -9.55 -7.62 -1.96
C GLY A 172 -9.87 -7.60 -0.45
N ALA A 173 -8.91 -7.23 0.40
CA ALA A 173 -9.07 -7.25 1.86
C ALA A 173 -8.68 -5.93 2.55
N GLY A 174 -8.97 -4.79 1.91
CA GLY A 174 -8.65 -3.47 2.48
C GLY A 174 -9.40 -3.06 3.73
N TYR A 175 -8.85 -2.04 4.38
CA TYR A 175 -9.34 -1.52 5.67
C TYR A 175 -10.13 -0.22 5.55
N SER A 176 -10.07 0.45 4.40
CA SER A 176 -10.78 1.71 4.16
C SER A 176 -12.30 1.49 4.22
N VAL A 177 -12.99 2.47 4.82
CA VAL A 177 -14.45 2.50 4.94
C VAL A 177 -15.02 3.10 3.64
N GLY A 178 -15.64 2.28 2.79
CA GLY A 178 -16.19 2.75 1.50
C GLY A 178 -16.29 1.66 0.41
N TYR A 179 -16.55 2.08 -0.83
CA TYR A 179 -16.63 1.17 -1.99
C TYR A 179 -15.24 0.60 -2.32
N GLY A 180 -15.05 -0.71 -2.11
CA GLY A 180 -13.81 -1.43 -2.43
C GLY A 180 -13.02 -1.98 -1.23
N GLY A 181 -13.37 -1.59 0.00
CA GLY A 181 -12.74 -2.11 1.23
C GLY A 181 -13.47 -3.29 1.86
N GLY A 182 -12.80 -4.01 2.76
CA GLY A 182 -13.39 -5.05 3.60
C GLY A 182 -14.30 -4.52 4.72
N GLY A 183 -14.39 -3.21 4.87
CA GLY A 183 -15.36 -2.50 5.71
C GLY A 183 -14.96 -2.35 7.19
N PRO A 184 -15.77 -1.62 7.97
CA PRO A 184 -15.50 -1.31 9.38
C PRO A 184 -15.12 -2.52 10.24
N GLY A 185 -15.76 -3.67 10.00
CA GLY A 185 -15.49 -4.91 10.75
C GLY A 185 -14.06 -5.42 10.58
N LYS A 186 -13.50 -5.41 9.36
CA LYS A 186 -12.10 -5.81 9.14
C LYS A 186 -11.13 -4.83 9.78
N PHE A 187 -11.44 -3.54 9.73
CA PHE A 187 -10.62 -2.53 10.37
C PHE A 187 -10.64 -2.67 11.91
N ALA A 188 -11.80 -2.91 12.50
CA ALA A 188 -11.92 -3.18 13.94
C ALA A 188 -11.15 -4.43 14.35
N ALA A 189 -11.23 -5.51 13.55
CA ALA A 189 -10.49 -6.75 13.81
C ALA A 189 -8.97 -6.54 13.70
N MET A 190 -8.51 -5.74 12.74
CA MET A 190 -7.10 -5.35 12.66
C MET A 190 -6.65 -4.57 13.90
N ILE A 191 -7.43 -3.58 14.36
CA ILE A 191 -7.09 -2.84 15.59
C ILE A 191 -7.07 -3.78 16.80
N GLU A 192 -8.04 -4.68 16.94
CA GLU A 192 -8.07 -5.68 18.03
C GLU A 192 -6.79 -6.52 18.03
N LYS A 193 -6.37 -6.97 16.85
CA LYS A 193 -5.17 -7.80 16.68
C LYS A 193 -3.89 -7.06 17.04
N ILE A 194 -3.74 -5.82 16.56
CA ILE A 194 -2.63 -4.94 16.91
C ILE A 194 -2.56 -4.74 18.42
N VAL A 195 -3.69 -4.44 19.06
CA VAL A 195 -3.73 -4.22 20.52
C VAL A 195 -3.44 -5.50 21.31
N ALA A 196 -3.98 -6.64 20.89
CA ALA A 196 -3.80 -7.93 21.55
C ALA A 196 -2.34 -8.42 21.46
N SER A 197 -1.63 -8.07 20.40
CA SER A 197 -0.23 -8.42 20.16
C SER A 197 0.76 -7.34 20.59
N ASP A 198 0.32 -6.26 21.26
CA ASP A 198 1.19 -5.12 21.60
C ASP A 198 1.96 -4.53 20.39
N GLY A 199 1.28 -4.44 19.24
CA GLY A 199 1.84 -3.88 18.02
C GLY A 199 2.70 -4.84 17.20
N HIS A 200 2.92 -6.08 17.65
CA HIS A 200 3.74 -7.05 16.93
C HIS A 200 3.05 -7.69 15.71
N ASP A 201 1.75 -7.98 15.79
CA ASP A 201 1.00 -8.60 14.68
C ASP A 201 0.15 -7.57 13.93
N VAL A 202 0.69 -7.12 12.81
CA VAL A 202 0.03 -6.26 11.81
C VAL A 202 -0.29 -7.00 10.51
N THR A 203 -0.18 -8.32 10.47
CA THR A 203 -0.39 -9.09 9.24
C THR A 203 -1.85 -8.97 8.74
N PRO A 204 -2.14 -9.15 7.45
CA PRO A 204 -3.48 -8.83 6.94
C PRO A 204 -4.59 -9.84 7.29
N ASP A 205 -4.26 -11.03 7.81
CA ASP A 205 -5.27 -12.02 8.20
C ASP A 205 -5.91 -11.66 9.55
N THR A 206 -7.22 -11.42 9.51
CA THR A 206 -8.06 -11.14 10.68
C THR A 206 -9.23 -12.13 10.80
N SER A 207 -9.21 -13.24 10.05
CA SER A 207 -10.35 -14.17 9.95
C SER A 207 -10.74 -14.83 11.27
N GLN A 208 -9.77 -15.05 12.16
CA GLN A 208 -9.96 -15.63 13.49
C GLN A 208 -10.06 -14.58 14.60
N VAL A 209 -10.09 -13.28 14.25
CA VAL A 209 -10.11 -12.19 15.23
C VAL A 209 -11.53 -11.65 15.40
N THR A 210 -12.04 -11.72 16.62
CA THR A 210 -13.30 -11.08 17.00
C THR A 210 -12.99 -9.75 17.68
N ALA A 211 -13.35 -8.64 17.03
CA ALA A 211 -13.10 -7.31 17.58
C ALA A 211 -13.96 -7.03 18.82
N ASN A 212 -13.41 -6.29 19.78
CA ASN A 212 -14.20 -5.72 20.87
C ASN A 212 -15.31 -4.82 20.30
N ARG A 213 -16.53 -4.88 20.88
CA ARG A 213 -17.68 -4.05 20.47
C ARG A 213 -17.34 -2.56 20.36
N HIS A 214 -16.49 -2.05 21.24
CA HIS A 214 -16.09 -0.64 21.27
C HIS A 214 -15.31 -0.24 20.01
N LEU A 215 -14.50 -1.15 19.45
CA LEU A 215 -13.82 -0.95 18.19
C LEU A 215 -14.79 -1.00 17.01
N THR A 216 -15.71 -1.97 17.01
CA THR A 216 -16.74 -2.09 15.97
C THR A 216 -17.64 -0.85 15.90
N ASP A 217 -18.10 -0.37 17.06
CA ASP A 217 -18.94 0.84 17.15
C ASP A 217 -18.17 2.07 16.65
N TRP A 218 -16.91 2.20 17.05
CA TRP A 218 -16.09 3.35 16.67
C TRP A 218 -15.74 3.35 15.17
N THR A 219 -15.30 2.22 14.61
CA THR A 219 -14.98 2.09 13.17
C THR A 219 -16.19 2.22 12.27
N SER A 220 -17.39 2.03 12.80
CA SER A 220 -18.66 2.26 12.09
C SER A 220 -19.18 3.68 12.26
N SER A 221 -18.47 4.53 13.02
CA SER A 221 -18.89 5.90 13.30
C SER A 221 -18.19 6.91 12.37
N PRO A 222 -18.83 8.08 12.09
CA PRO A 222 -18.22 9.16 11.31
C PRO A 222 -16.94 9.74 11.93
N VAL A 223 -16.65 9.41 13.20
CA VAL A 223 -15.42 9.85 13.86
C VAL A 223 -14.22 9.11 13.28
N SER A 224 -14.37 7.84 12.90
CA SER A 224 -13.29 7.06 12.30
C SER A 224 -12.88 7.54 10.89
N ASP A 225 -13.76 8.27 10.21
CA ASP A 225 -13.57 8.83 8.86
C ASP A 225 -12.76 10.14 8.85
N ARG A 226 -11.84 10.34 9.81
CA ARG A 226 -10.96 11.52 9.82
C ARG A 226 -9.51 11.11 9.74
N THR A 227 -8.73 11.87 8.98
CA THR A 227 -7.26 11.77 9.00
C THR A 227 -6.75 11.95 10.43
N ARG A 228 -6.06 10.96 10.99
CA ARG A 228 -5.54 10.97 12.37
C ARG A 228 -4.42 9.96 12.58
N GLU A 229 -3.64 10.18 13.64
CA GLU A 229 -2.69 9.21 14.16
C GLU A 229 -3.18 8.69 15.52
N LEU A 230 -3.08 7.39 15.74
CA LEU A 230 -3.41 6.74 17.00
C LEU A 230 -2.19 5.93 17.46
N SER A 231 -1.59 6.35 18.57
CA SER A 231 -0.58 5.55 19.27
C SER A 231 -1.16 4.24 19.79
N LEU A 232 -0.32 3.26 20.05
CA LEU A 232 -0.75 1.98 20.64
C LEU A 232 -1.48 2.15 21.99
N ALA A 233 -1.09 3.15 22.80
CA ALA A 233 -1.79 3.50 24.03
C ALA A 233 -3.20 4.05 23.77
N GLN A 234 -3.37 4.89 22.73
CA GLN A 234 -4.68 5.36 22.30
C GLN A 234 -5.53 4.23 21.72
N LEU A 235 -4.95 3.27 20.98
CA LEU A 235 -5.67 2.09 20.49
C LEU A 235 -6.15 1.20 21.65
N ARG A 236 -5.33 0.99 22.67
CA ARG A 236 -5.72 0.30 23.92
C ARG A 236 -6.86 1.01 24.64
N THR A 237 -6.79 2.33 24.72
CA THR A 237 -7.84 3.16 25.32
C THR A 237 -9.13 3.05 24.53
N LEU A 238 -9.05 3.20 23.20
CA LEU A 238 -10.17 3.05 22.29
C LEU A 238 -10.84 1.67 22.41
N ARG A 239 -10.06 0.59 22.50
CA ARG A 239 -10.57 -0.77 22.76
C ARG A 239 -11.30 -0.87 24.10
N ALA A 240 -10.83 -0.18 25.14
CA ALA A 240 -11.39 -0.24 26.48
C ALA A 240 -12.63 0.64 26.65
N THR A 241 -12.69 1.81 26.00
CA THR A 241 -13.70 2.85 26.27
C THR A 241 -14.60 3.18 25.07
N GLY A 242 -14.22 2.80 23.85
CA GLY A 242 -14.87 3.21 22.61
C GLY A 242 -14.56 4.65 22.18
N THR A 243 -13.65 5.32 22.89
CA THR A 243 -13.24 6.70 22.59
C THR A 243 -11.75 6.78 22.37
N ALA A 244 -11.35 7.22 21.18
CA ALA A 244 -9.98 7.62 20.91
C ALA A 244 -9.72 8.97 21.60
N PRO A 245 -8.68 9.09 22.45
CA PRO A 245 -8.25 10.38 22.96
C PRO A 245 -7.95 11.35 21.81
N ALA A 246 -8.22 12.63 22.03
CA ALA A 246 -7.93 13.71 21.06
C ALA A 246 -6.43 13.80 20.74
#